data_AF-A0A7J7CKP9-F1
#
_entry.id   AF-A0A7J7CKP9-F1
#
_cell.length_a   1.000
_cell.length_b   1.000
_cell.length_c   1.000
_cell.angle_alpha   90.00
_cell.angle_beta   90.00
_cell.angle_gamma   90.00
#
_symmetry.space_group_name_H-M   'P 1'
#
loop_
_entity.id
_entity.type
_entity.pdbx_description
1 polymer ?
#
loop_
_entity_poly.entity_id
_entity_poly.type
_entity_poly.pdbx_seq_one_letter_code
_entity_poly.pdbx_strand_id
1 'polypeptide(L)'
;MAGGNSVGDLGHGIKASRLRSYVMSFDGETLQRYATIRSRETVSIIEKHTEALFGRPEIVITSQGTVDSSKDEHIKISFGGLKRLLLEAVTFGSFLWDIESYVDTRYHFVAN
;
A
#
# COMPACT_ATOMS: atom_id res chain seq x y z
N MET A 1 -47.70 -28.64 19.50
CA MET A 1 -46.46 -28.82 20.28
C MET A 1 -45.31 -28.59 19.31
N ALA A 2 -44.69 -27.42 19.37
CA ALA A 2 -43.38 -27.20 20.02
C ALA A 2 -42.30 -27.98 19.25
N GLY A 3 -41.51 -27.32 18.41
CA GLY A 3 -40.28 -26.62 18.81
C GLY A 3 -39.12 -27.57 18.48
N GLY A 4 -38.02 -27.19 17.85
CA GLY A 4 -37.32 -25.93 17.72
C GLY A 4 -35.82 -26.26 17.79
N ASN A 5 -35.03 -25.47 17.06
CA ASN A 5 -33.56 -25.29 17.19
C ASN A 5 -32.66 -26.46 16.76
N SER A 6 -31.44 -26.25 16.25
CA SER A 6 -30.63 -25.10 15.77
C SER A 6 -29.27 -25.72 15.40
N VAL A 7 -28.34 -24.87 14.94
CA VAL A 7 -26.89 -25.09 14.78
C VAL A 7 -26.57 -25.47 13.34
N GLY A 8 -26.12 -24.57 12.47
CA GLY A 8 -25.15 -23.52 12.74
C GLY A 8 -23.83 -23.97 12.15
N ASP A 9 -23.66 -23.77 10.85
CA ASP A 9 -22.32 -23.66 10.26
C ASP A 9 -22.33 -22.53 9.23
N LEU A 10 -22.46 -21.31 9.76
CA LEU A 10 -22.02 -20.11 9.07
C LEU A 10 -20.50 -19.99 9.27
N GLY A 11 -19.76 -21.01 8.85
CA GLY A 11 -18.32 -20.98 8.69
C GLY A 11 -17.96 -20.11 7.49
N HIS A 12 -18.30 -18.82 7.54
CA HIS A 12 -17.68 -17.79 6.71
C HIS A 12 -16.23 -17.59 7.19
N GLY A 13 -15.42 -18.64 7.06
CA GLY A 13 -13.99 -18.46 6.89
C GLY A 13 -13.85 -17.60 5.65
N ILE A 14 -13.46 -16.33 5.86
CA ILE A 14 -13.23 -15.32 4.84
C ILE A 14 -12.51 -16.00 3.68
N LYS A 15 -13.24 -16.36 2.61
CA LYS A 15 -12.63 -16.92 1.41
C LYS A 15 -11.57 -15.91 1.02
N ALA A 16 -10.31 -16.32 1.04
CA ALA A 16 -9.22 -15.43 0.67
C ALA A 16 -9.64 -14.74 -0.63
N SER A 17 -9.76 -13.42 -0.60
CA SER A 17 -10.17 -12.67 -1.78
C SER A 17 -9.23 -13.06 -2.93
N ARG A 18 -9.70 -13.01 -4.18
CA ARG A 18 -8.84 -13.31 -5.34
C ARG A 18 -7.53 -12.53 -5.30
N LEU A 19 -7.58 -11.31 -4.75
CA LEU A 19 -6.41 -10.48 -4.46
C LEU A 19 -5.50 -11.10 -3.39
N ARG A 20 -6.04 -11.55 -2.24
CA ARG A 20 -5.25 -12.20 -1.19
C ARG A 20 -4.56 -13.46 -1.72
N SER A 21 -5.27 -14.31 -2.45
CA SER A 21 -4.67 -15.51 -3.05
C SER A 21 -3.60 -15.16 -4.09
N TYR A 22 -3.80 -14.10 -4.88
CA TYR A 22 -2.82 -13.59 -5.83
C TYR A 22 -1.56 -13.06 -5.11
N VAL A 23 -1.72 -12.21 -4.09
CA VAL A 23 -0.59 -11.67 -3.32
C VAL A 23 0.18 -12.76 -2.59
N MET A 24 -0.53 -13.73 -2.01
CA MET A 24 0.09 -14.88 -1.31
C MET A 24 0.76 -15.89 -2.25
N SER A 25 0.55 -15.78 -3.57
CA SER A 25 1.23 -16.63 -4.55
C SER A 25 2.65 -16.17 -4.88
N PHE A 26 3.02 -14.94 -4.49
CA PHE A 26 4.38 -14.45 -4.64
C PHE A 26 5.28 -15.01 -3.54
N ASP A 27 6.51 -15.34 -3.89
CA ASP A 27 7.56 -15.63 -2.93
C ASP A 27 7.84 -14.39 -2.06
N GLY A 28 7.92 -14.59 -0.74
CA GLY A 28 8.04 -13.51 0.23
C GLY A 28 9.36 -12.74 0.11
N GLU A 29 10.46 -13.44 -0.19
CA GLU A 29 11.78 -12.82 -0.37
C GLU A 29 11.79 -11.95 -1.63
N THR A 30 11.19 -12.45 -2.71
CA THR A 30 11.00 -11.73 -3.97
C THR A 30 10.16 -10.47 -3.75
N LEU A 31 9.04 -10.59 -3.05
CA LEU A 31 8.14 -9.47 -2.77
C LEU A 31 8.82 -8.40 -1.91
N GLN A 32 9.56 -8.80 -0.88
CA GLN A 32 10.35 -7.90 -0.04
C GLN A 32 11.42 -7.17 -0.85
N ARG A 33 12.17 -7.88 -1.71
CA ARG A 33 13.24 -7.30 -2.53
C ARG A 33 12.73 -6.21 -3.47
N TYR A 34 11.55 -6.41 -4.06
CA TYR A 34 10.92 -5.43 -4.95
C TYR A 34 10.17 -4.32 -4.21
N ALA A 35 9.72 -4.56 -2.97
CA ALA A 35 9.04 -3.55 -2.16
C ALA A 35 10.00 -2.62 -1.39
N THR A 36 11.27 -3.01 -1.24
CA THR A 36 12.25 -2.23 -0.48
C THR A 36 12.71 -1.01 -1.28
N ILE A 37 12.43 0.18 -0.76
CA ILE A 37 12.96 1.47 -1.25
C ILE A 37 14.43 1.57 -0.83
N ARG A 38 15.33 1.93 -1.75
CA ARG A 38 16.79 1.92 -1.50
C ARG A 38 17.37 3.29 -1.16
N SER A 39 16.67 4.37 -1.49
CA SER A 39 17.16 5.74 -1.33
C SER A 39 16.22 6.63 -0.52
N ARG A 40 16.80 7.49 0.32
CA ARG A 40 16.07 8.52 1.08
C ARG A 40 15.43 9.55 0.16
N GLU A 41 16.08 9.84 -0.96
CA GLU A 41 15.59 10.75 -1.99
C GLU A 41 14.31 10.19 -2.62
N THR A 42 14.27 8.89 -2.93
CA THR A 42 13.06 8.20 -3.42
C THR A 42 11.89 8.36 -2.47
N VAL A 43 12.11 8.18 -1.16
CA VAL A 43 11.08 8.40 -0.13
C VAL A 43 10.55 9.83 -0.20
N SER A 44 11.45 10.83 -0.27
CA SER A 44 11.04 12.24 -0.36
C SER A 44 10.25 12.57 -1.63
N ILE A 45 10.58 11.95 -2.77
CA ILE A 45 9.85 12.15 -4.03
C ILE A 45 8.45 11.54 -3.91
N ILE A 46 8.32 10.34 -3.34
CA ILE A 46 7.02 9.70 -3.10
C ILE A 46 6.16 10.61 -2.22
N GLU A 47 6.69 11.08 -1.08
CA GLU A 47 5.97 11.99 -0.17
C GLU A 47 5.45 13.23 -0.89
N LYS A 48 6.33 13.95 -1.61
CA LYS A 48 5.96 15.16 -2.35
C LYS A 48 4.92 14.88 -3.43
N HIS A 49 5.02 13.76 -4.13
CA HIS A 49 4.07 13.41 -5.19
C HIS A 49 2.71 13.04 -4.61
N THR A 50 2.69 12.26 -3.52
CA THR A 50 1.45 11.94 -2.81
C THR A 50 0.81 13.16 -2.19
N GLU A 51 1.60 14.08 -1.64
CA GLU A 51 1.13 15.35 -1.09
C GLU A 51 0.50 16.23 -2.19
N ALA A 52 1.09 16.26 -3.38
CA ALA A 52 0.54 17.00 -4.51
C ALA A 52 -0.79 16.40 -5.02
N LEU A 53 -0.96 15.08 -4.92
CA LEU A 53 -2.17 14.37 -5.38
C LEU A 53 -3.31 14.39 -4.35
N PHE A 54 -2.97 14.28 -3.07
CA PHE A 54 -3.94 14.02 -2.00
C PHE A 54 -3.94 15.08 -0.89
N GLY A 55 -3.03 16.04 -0.94
CA GLY A 55 -2.81 17.00 0.14
C GLY A 55 -1.92 16.43 1.25
N ARG A 56 -1.64 17.27 2.25
CA ARG A 56 -0.89 16.85 3.45
C ARG A 56 -1.83 16.11 4.40
N PRO A 57 -1.47 14.91 4.86
CA PRO A 57 -2.24 14.25 5.91
C PRO A 57 -2.14 15.06 7.22
N GLU A 58 -3.28 15.39 7.83
CA GLU A 58 -3.32 16.03 9.15
C GLU A 58 -3.22 14.92 10.22
N ILE A 59 -2.00 14.47 10.53
CA ILE A 59 -1.78 13.41 11.52
C ILE A 59 -1.85 14.03 12.92
N VAL A 60 -3.01 13.90 13.58
CA VAL A 60 -3.18 14.27 14.99
C VAL A 60 -3.01 13.01 15.84
N ILE A 61 -2.03 13.02 16.75
CA ILE A 61 -1.84 11.93 17.72
C ILE A 61 -2.64 12.28 18.97
N THR A 62 -3.58 11.40 19.33
CA THR A 62 -4.36 11.53 20.56
C THR A 62 -3.45 11.43 21.79
N SER A 63 -3.92 11.92 22.93
CA SER A 63 -3.23 11.75 24.22
C SER A 63 -3.03 10.29 24.64
N GLN A 64 -3.70 9.35 23.97
CA GLN A 64 -3.55 7.90 24.15
C GLN A 64 -2.47 7.29 23.24
N GLY A 65 -1.78 8.10 22.42
CA GLY A 65 -0.77 7.63 21.47
C GLY A 65 -1.35 6.97 20.22
N THR A 66 -2.66 7.12 19.97
CA THR A 66 -3.32 6.62 18.76
C THR A 66 -3.48 7.73 17.72
N VAL A 67 -3.58 7.36 16.45
CA VAL A 67 -3.88 8.32 15.37
C VAL A 67 -5.36 8.69 15.44
N ASP A 68 -5.65 9.98 15.49
CA ASP A 68 -7.01 10.52 15.41
C ASP A 68 -7.45 10.62 13.95
N SER A 69 -8.14 9.58 13.47
CA SER A 69 -8.71 9.54 12.12
C SER A 69 -10.03 10.32 11.97
N SER A 70 -10.50 11.04 13.00
CA SER A 70 -11.78 11.76 12.93
C SER A 70 -11.80 12.89 11.88
N LYS A 71 -10.64 13.35 11.44
CA LYS A 71 -10.46 14.38 10.41
C LYS A 71 -10.06 13.84 9.04
N ASP A 72 -9.92 12.52 8.87
CA ASP A 72 -9.50 11.97 7.58
C ASP A 72 -10.57 12.29 6.51
N GLU A 73 -10.21 13.11 5.52
CA GLU A 73 -11.10 13.43 4.41
C GLU A 73 -11.21 12.23 3.46
N HIS A 74 -12.44 11.75 3.24
CA HIS A 74 -12.69 10.64 2.34
C HIS A 74 -12.60 11.10 0.87
N ILE A 75 -11.59 10.61 0.15
CA ILE A 75 -11.46 10.86 -1.29
C ILE A 75 -12.45 9.98 -2.06
N LYS A 76 -13.44 10.59 -2.71
CA LYS A 76 -14.35 9.91 -3.63
C LYS A 76 -13.72 9.82 -5.01
N ILE A 77 -13.43 8.59 -5.46
CA ILE A 77 -12.88 8.33 -6.79
C ILE A 77 -13.79 7.40 -7.60
N SER A 78 -13.94 7.67 -8.90
CA SER A 78 -14.64 6.75 -9.79
C SER A 78 -13.80 5.49 -10.04
N PHE A 79 -14.43 4.39 -10.47
CA PHE A 79 -13.68 3.18 -10.82
C PHE A 79 -12.64 3.42 -11.93
N GLY A 80 -12.99 4.25 -12.92
CA GLY A 80 -12.05 4.67 -13.97
C GLY A 80 -10.87 5.50 -13.41
N GLY A 81 -11.14 6.39 -12.46
CA GLY A 81 -10.12 7.16 -11.75
C GLY A 81 -9.19 6.25 -10.95
N LEU A 82 -9.72 5.25 -10.24
CA LEU A 82 -8.92 4.28 -9.49
C LEU A 82 -8.02 3.47 -10.41
N LYS A 83 -8.54 3.01 -11.56
CA LYS A 83 -7.74 2.29 -12.56
C LYS A 83 -6.59 3.16 -13.08
N ARG A 84 -6.85 4.44 -13.38
CA ARG A 84 -5.82 5.39 -13.80
C ARG A 84 -4.78 5.59 -12.70
N LEU A 85 -5.21 5.83 -11.47
CA LEU A 85 -4.32 6.01 -10.32
C LEU A 85 -3.40 4.80 -10.11
N LEU A 86 -3.93 3.58 -10.24
CA LEU A 86 -3.13 2.36 -10.16
C LEU A 86 -2.10 2.26 -11.29
N LEU A 87 -2.48 2.58 -12.53
CA LEU A 87 -1.55 2.56 -13.66
C LEU A 87 -0.45 3.62 -13.52
N GLU A 88 -0.81 4.81 -13.04
CA GLU A 88 0.14 5.89 -12.74
C GLU A 88 1.11 5.46 -11.63
N ALA A 89 0.61 4.88 -10.54
CA ALA A 89 1.44 4.36 -9.45
C ALA A 89 2.41 3.26 -9.91
N VAL A 90 1.96 2.34 -10.77
CA VAL A 90 2.83 1.30 -11.35
C VAL A 90 3.90 1.93 -12.23
N THR A 91 3.54 2.88 -13.10
CA THR A 91 4.49 3.57 -14.00
C THR A 91 5.52 4.36 -13.20
N PHE A 92 5.08 5.11 -12.18
CA PHE A 92 5.93 5.90 -11.31
C PHE A 92 6.87 5.02 -10.47
N GLY A 93 6.35 3.93 -9.88
CA GLY A 93 7.16 2.97 -9.11
C GLY A 93 8.22 2.27 -9.96
N SER A 94 7.86 1.84 -11.18
CA SER A 94 8.83 1.26 -12.12
C SER A 94 9.94 2.25 -12.51
N PHE A 95 9.58 3.52 -12.75
CA PHE A 95 10.56 4.56 -13.02
C PHE A 95 11.54 4.76 -11.85
N LEU A 96 11.03 4.85 -10.61
CA LEU A 96 11.88 4.98 -9.43
C LEU A 96 12.83 3.79 -9.28
N TRP A 97 12.32 2.57 -9.48
CA TRP A 97 13.11 1.35 -9.42
C TRP A 97 14.25 1.35 -10.45
N ASP A 98 13.97 1.75 -11.70
CA ASP A 98 14.97 1.79 -12.77
C ASP A 98 16.07 2.82 -12.46
N ILE A 99 15.69 3.99 -11.94
CA ILE A 99 16.63 5.04 -11.55
C ILE A 99 17.48 4.61 -10.36
N GLU A 100 16.89 4.04 -9.32
CA GLU A 100 17.64 3.50 -8.18
C GLU A 100 18.64 2.43 -8.64
N SER A 101 18.20 1.50 -9.49
CA SER A 101 19.05 0.45 -10.06
C SER A 101 20.19 1.05 -10.90
N TYR A 102 19.89 2.07 -11.71
CA TYR A 102 20.91 2.75 -12.51
C TYR A 102 21.95 3.44 -11.64
N VAL A 103 21.53 4.16 -10.60
CA VAL A 103 22.44 4.84 -9.68
C VAL A 103 23.29 3.82 -8.91
N ASP A 104 22.69 2.75 -8.39
CA ASP A 104 23.39 1.68 -7.65
C ASP A 104 24.50 1.01 -8.49
N THR A 105 24.24 0.79 -9.79
CA THR A 105 25.25 0.20 -10.69
C THR A 105 26.41 1.14 -11.04
N ARG A 106 26.20 2.46 -10.99
CA ARG A 106 27.17 3.48 -11.44
C ARG A 106 27.96 4.11 -10.31
N TYR A 107 27.31 4.24 -9.17
CA TYR A 107 27.84 4.77 -7.93
C TYR A 107 27.59 3.68 -6.92
N HIS A 108 28.43 2.64 -6.91
CA HIS A 108 28.42 1.67 -5.83
C HIS A 108 28.42 2.48 -4.53
N PHE A 109 27.28 2.51 -3.83
CA PHE A 109 27.20 3.11 -2.51
C PHE A 109 28.07 2.21 -1.66
N VAL A 110 29.35 2.55 -1.55
CA VAL A 110 30.25 1.94 -0.60
C VAL A 110 29.65 2.30 0.75
N ALA A 111 28.88 1.37 1.31
CA ALA A 111 28.56 1.38 2.71
C ALA A 111 29.89 1.40 3.45
N ASN A 112 30.15 2.51 4.13
CA ASN A 112 31.19 2.63 5.15
C ASN A 112 30.48 2.94 6.45
#